data_AF-A0A3G7Y580-F1
#
_entry.id   AF-A0A3G7Y580-F1
#
_cell.length_a   1.000
_cell.length_b   1.000
_cell.length_c   1.000
_cell.angle_alpha   90.00
_cell.angle_beta   90.00
_cell.angle_gamma   90.00
#
_symmetry.space_group_name_H-M   'P 1'
#
loop_
_entity.id
_entity.type
_entity.pdbx_description
1 polymer ?
#
loop_
_entity_poly.entity_id
_entity_poly.type
_entity_poly.pdbx_seq_one_letter_code
_entity_poly.pdbx_strand_id
1 'polypeptide(L)'
;MPNLPPLILRVIELIKRYPGVIALGGFISGVGSFILVDRQQGMASWIAVIMLVSWLWLMLENSFTQLFTKLFNREIPEPLLRYATQMIHQESLFFVLPFFFVTTAWNSGQSVFTGLLGAAALVSIIDPLYYKWLAPKRSLFLALHTLTLFAALLTALPIILHLTTAESYKLALGVAMALSIPSLAVSLPLRSVKGWAMLLGVTAAIGCAGWLLRSWVPPATLWMTEVAISTQLQDRTPGDDLKQVSAAQLRSGGLYAYTAINAPRGLDERIYHVWKFNGQEVDRIALDIHGGRKEGYRAWTHKQNFPPDSVGRWQVRVLTEDGQVIGVLRFNVTDSAQTDNPK
;
A
#
# COMPACT_ATOMS: atom_id res chain seq x y z
N MET A 1 -23.06 -10.78 37.99
CA MET A 1 -21.77 -10.26 37.48
C MET A 1 -20.75 -10.49 38.59
N PRO A 2 -19.57 -11.08 38.32
CA PRO A 2 -18.58 -11.29 39.37
C PRO A 2 -18.13 -9.93 39.93
N ASN A 3 -17.82 -9.88 41.23
CA ASN A 3 -17.40 -8.69 41.95
C ASN A 3 -16.08 -8.15 41.38
N LEU A 4 -16.16 -7.37 40.32
CA LEU A 4 -15.02 -6.64 39.79
C LEU A 4 -14.60 -5.59 40.83
N PRO A 5 -13.29 -5.45 41.11
CA PRO A 5 -12.78 -4.41 41.99
C PRO A 5 -13.37 -3.03 41.64
N PRO A 6 -13.71 -2.19 42.63
CA PRO A 6 -14.35 -0.89 42.40
C PRO A 6 -13.52 0.04 41.50
N LEU A 7 -12.21 -0.18 41.47
CA LEU A 7 -11.27 0.52 40.59
C LEU A 7 -11.48 0.16 39.11
N ILE A 8 -11.75 -1.11 38.81
CA ILE A 8 -12.05 -1.58 37.45
C ILE A 8 -13.40 -1.03 36.97
N LEU A 9 -14.40 -1.00 37.85
CA LEU A 9 -15.71 -0.41 37.52
C LEU A 9 -15.59 1.08 37.20
N ARG A 10 -14.82 1.84 37.99
CA ARG A 10 -14.54 3.26 37.71
C ARG A 10 -13.80 3.48 36.41
N VAL A 11 -12.83 2.62 36.10
CA VAL A 11 -12.10 2.68 34.81
C VAL A 11 -13.04 2.40 33.65
N ILE A 12 -13.89 1.37 33.74
CA ILE A 12 -14.91 1.06 32.71
C ILE A 12 -15.89 2.23 32.53
N GLU A 13 -16.30 2.87 33.62
CA GLU A 13 -17.22 4.01 33.58
C GLU A 13 -16.56 5.25 32.96
N LEU A 14 -15.28 5.49 33.25
CA LEU A 14 -14.47 6.54 32.62
C LEU A 14 -14.28 6.28 31.12
N ILE A 15 -14.00 5.03 30.74
CA ILE A 15 -13.86 4.59 29.34
C ILE A 15 -15.16 4.81 28.56
N LYS A 16 -16.31 4.45 29.17
CA LYS A 16 -17.64 4.69 28.58
C LYS A 16 -17.98 6.18 28.46
N ARG A 17 -17.48 7.02 29.37
CA ARG A 17 -17.76 8.45 29.41
C ARG A 17 -16.96 9.25 28.38
N TYR A 18 -15.76 8.79 28.02
CA TYR A 18 -14.87 9.49 27.08
C TYR A 18 -14.28 8.56 26.00
N PRO A 19 -15.11 7.92 25.16
CA PRO A 19 -14.63 7.00 24.12
C PRO A 19 -13.67 7.69 23.12
N GLY A 20 -13.91 8.97 22.81
CA GLY A 20 -13.05 9.75 21.91
C GLY A 20 -11.64 10.01 22.44
N VAL A 21 -11.43 10.03 23.76
CA VAL A 21 -10.09 10.24 24.37
C VAL A 21 -9.24 8.98 24.24
N ILE A 22 -9.86 7.80 24.29
CA ILE A 22 -9.18 6.53 24.06
C ILE A 22 -8.84 6.36 22.59
N ALA A 23 -9.79 6.70 21.71
CA ALA A 23 -9.53 6.70 20.26
C ALA A 23 -8.39 7.66 19.91
N LEU A 24 -8.35 8.87 20.51
CA LEU A 24 -7.26 9.83 20.34
C LEU A 24 -5.94 9.33 20.92
N GLY A 25 -5.95 8.69 22.10
CA GLY A 25 -4.77 8.06 22.70
C GLY A 25 -4.22 6.92 21.86
N GLY A 26 -5.08 6.06 21.33
CA GLY A 26 -4.73 5.00 20.38
C GLY A 26 -4.17 5.57 19.07
N PHE A 27 -4.77 6.65 18.54
CA PHE A 27 -4.28 7.35 17.36
C PHE A 27 -2.89 7.97 17.59
N ILE A 28 -2.69 8.70 18.69
CA ILE A 28 -1.38 9.30 19.05
C ILE A 28 -0.34 8.20 19.29
N SER A 29 -0.71 7.10 19.94
CA SER A 29 0.16 5.94 20.12
C SER A 29 0.49 5.26 18.80
N GLY A 30 -0.45 5.20 17.85
CA GLY A 30 -0.26 4.67 16.51
C GLY A 30 0.69 5.54 15.68
N VAL A 31 0.48 6.86 15.68
CA VAL A 31 1.38 7.84 15.06
C VAL A 31 2.77 7.80 15.69
N GLY A 32 2.86 7.71 17.02
CA GLY A 32 4.12 7.57 17.74
C GLY A 32 4.86 6.28 17.42
N SER A 33 4.14 5.16 17.31
CA SER A 33 4.69 3.87 16.87
C SER A 33 5.18 3.93 15.43
N PHE A 34 4.44 4.59 14.53
CA PHE A 34 4.85 4.78 13.14
C PHE A 34 6.16 5.57 13.02
N ILE A 35 6.30 6.67 13.77
CA ILE A 35 7.54 7.46 13.83
C ILE A 35 8.71 6.66 14.42
N LEU A 36 8.43 5.74 15.35
CA LEU A 36 9.45 4.84 15.92
C LEU A 36 9.84 3.70 14.95
N VAL A 37 8.89 3.21 14.16
CA VAL A 37 9.07 2.19 13.12
C VAL A 37 9.92 2.71 11.96
N ASP A 38 9.91 4.02 11.69
CA ASP A 38 10.83 4.68 10.73
C ASP A 38 12.31 4.41 11.04
N ARG A 39 12.64 3.95 12.26
CA ARG A 39 14.00 3.60 12.68
C ARG A 39 14.32 2.11 12.76
N GLN A 40 13.35 1.19 12.66
CA GLN A 40 13.60 -0.25 12.79
C GLN A 40 12.74 -1.12 11.85
N GLN A 41 13.26 -1.40 10.64
CA GLN A 41 12.67 -2.36 9.69
C GLN A 41 12.36 -3.75 10.31
N GLY A 42 13.07 -4.16 11.38
CA GLY A 42 12.80 -5.41 12.10
C GLY A 42 11.47 -5.44 12.85
N MET A 43 10.96 -4.31 13.33
CA MET A 43 9.66 -4.26 14.02
C MET A 43 8.50 -4.46 13.06
N ALA A 44 8.59 -3.91 11.85
CA ALA A 44 7.54 -4.03 10.84
C ALA A 44 7.29 -5.50 10.44
N SER A 45 8.34 -6.33 10.38
CA SER A 45 8.20 -7.76 10.08
C SER A 45 7.41 -8.50 11.16
N TRP A 46 7.72 -8.28 12.44
CA TRP A 46 6.98 -8.89 13.56
C TRP A 46 5.52 -8.44 13.60
N ILE A 47 5.26 -7.15 13.40
CA ILE A 47 3.89 -6.62 13.36
C ILE A 47 3.13 -7.24 12.18
N ALA A 48 3.75 -7.34 11.00
CA ALA A 48 3.14 -7.96 9.83
C ALA A 48 2.81 -9.45 10.07
N VAL A 49 3.70 -10.20 10.73
CA VAL A 49 3.44 -11.60 11.12
C VAL A 49 2.25 -11.70 12.08
N ILE A 50 2.22 -10.88 13.15
CA ILE A 50 1.12 -10.87 14.12
C ILE A 50 -0.21 -10.50 13.44
N MET A 51 -0.18 -9.52 12.54
CA MET A 51 -1.32 -9.13 11.72
C MET A 51 -1.83 -10.32 10.89
N LEU A 52 -0.97 -11.01 10.13
CA LEU A 52 -1.39 -12.17 9.33
C LEU A 52 -1.91 -13.33 10.20
N VAL A 53 -1.32 -13.56 11.37
CA VAL A 53 -1.84 -14.54 12.34
C VAL A 53 -3.24 -14.15 12.82
N SER A 54 -3.50 -12.87 13.08
CA SER A 54 -4.84 -12.39 13.46
C SER A 54 -5.87 -12.58 12.34
N TRP A 55 -5.45 -12.46 11.07
CA TRP A 55 -6.28 -12.76 9.91
C TRP A 55 -6.57 -14.26 9.77
N LEU A 56 -5.56 -15.11 9.99
CA LEU A 56 -5.76 -16.56 10.02
C LEU A 56 -6.74 -16.97 11.12
N TRP A 57 -6.65 -16.34 12.29
CA TRP A 57 -7.64 -16.52 13.36
C TRP A 57 -9.05 -16.15 12.91
N LEU A 58 -9.22 -14.98 12.28
CA LEU A 58 -10.52 -14.51 11.78
C LEU A 58 -11.10 -15.48 10.73
N MET A 59 -10.27 -16.01 9.83
CA MET A 59 -10.70 -17.03 8.85
C MET A 59 -11.16 -18.34 9.51
N LEU A 60 -10.61 -18.66 10.67
CA LEU A 60 -10.91 -19.88 11.42
C LEU A 60 -11.85 -19.61 12.61
N GLU A 61 -12.49 -18.43 12.68
CA GLU A 61 -13.31 -17.99 13.83
C GLU A 61 -14.35 -19.04 14.22
N ASN A 62 -15.07 -19.59 13.25
CA ASN A 62 -16.09 -20.62 13.50
C ASN A 62 -15.49 -21.92 14.09
N SER A 63 -14.31 -22.31 13.63
CA SER A 63 -13.61 -23.51 14.14
C SER A 63 -13.09 -23.27 15.55
N PHE A 64 -12.53 -22.09 15.81
CA PHE A 64 -12.00 -21.72 17.13
C PHE A 64 -13.09 -21.55 18.18
N THR A 65 -14.20 -20.90 17.84
CA THR A 65 -15.36 -20.75 18.73
C THR A 65 -15.95 -22.11 19.09
N GLN A 66 -16.12 -23.01 18.11
CA GLN A 66 -16.58 -24.38 18.38
C GLN A 66 -15.61 -25.17 19.27
N LEU A 67 -14.30 -25.07 19.02
CA LEU A 67 -13.27 -25.73 19.83
C LEU A 67 -13.25 -25.17 21.26
N PHE A 68 -13.36 -23.85 21.42
CA PHE A 68 -13.40 -23.20 22.72
C PHE A 68 -14.60 -23.64 23.54
N THR A 69 -15.79 -23.70 22.92
CA THR A 69 -16.99 -24.21 23.58
C THR A 69 -16.82 -25.66 24.01
N LYS A 70 -16.18 -26.51 23.18
CA LYS A 70 -15.90 -27.92 23.53
C LYS A 70 -14.90 -28.07 24.69
N LEU A 71 -13.84 -27.25 24.71
CA LEU A 71 -12.76 -27.37 25.70
C LEU A 71 -13.10 -26.71 27.05
N PHE A 72 -13.72 -25.53 27.01
CA PHE A 72 -13.95 -24.69 28.19
C PHE A 72 -15.42 -24.66 28.64
N ASN A 73 -16.32 -25.32 27.90
CA ASN A 73 -17.75 -25.38 28.17
C ASN A 73 -18.39 -23.99 28.35
N ARG A 74 -17.90 -23.00 27.60
CA ARG A 74 -18.35 -21.61 27.60
C ARG A 74 -18.37 -21.09 26.16
N GLU A 75 -19.38 -20.30 25.83
CA GLU A 75 -19.47 -19.64 24.53
C GLU A 75 -18.75 -18.28 24.55
N ILE A 76 -18.10 -17.94 23.45
CA ILE A 76 -17.52 -16.60 23.27
C ILE A 76 -18.67 -15.64 22.91
N PRO A 77 -18.87 -14.54 23.67
CA PRO A 77 -19.96 -13.61 23.39
C PRO A 77 -19.84 -13.00 21.99
N GLU A 78 -20.95 -12.95 21.24
CA GLU A 78 -20.98 -12.36 19.89
C GLU A 78 -20.45 -10.91 19.84
N PRO A 79 -20.73 -10.01 20.81
CA PRO A 79 -20.15 -8.66 20.81
C PRO A 79 -18.63 -8.66 20.88
N LEU A 80 -18.02 -9.65 21.55
CA LEU A 80 -16.57 -9.77 21.64
C LEU A 80 -15.95 -10.19 20.30
N LEU A 81 -16.60 -11.10 19.58
CA LEU A 81 -16.19 -11.49 18.23
C LEU A 81 -16.27 -10.30 17.27
N ARG A 82 -17.41 -9.59 17.27
CA ARG A 82 -17.60 -8.39 16.45
C ARG A 82 -16.59 -7.28 16.77
N TYR A 83 -16.22 -7.12 18.03
CA TYR A 83 -15.16 -6.20 18.45
C TYR A 83 -13.79 -6.66 17.95
N ALA A 84 -13.46 -7.95 18.10
CA ALA A 84 -12.20 -8.51 17.60
C ALA A 84 -12.07 -8.35 16.07
N THR A 85 -13.15 -8.59 15.32
CA THR A 85 -13.18 -8.37 13.86
C THR A 85 -12.94 -6.90 13.50
N GLN A 86 -13.60 -5.95 14.18
CA GLN A 86 -13.36 -4.52 13.97
C GLN A 86 -11.92 -4.15 14.29
N MET A 87 -11.39 -4.64 15.41
CA MET A 87 -10.02 -4.38 15.84
C MET A 87 -9.02 -4.89 14.81
N ILE A 88 -9.20 -6.11 14.26
CA ILE A 88 -8.33 -6.65 13.21
C ILE A 88 -8.40 -5.78 11.95
N HIS A 89 -9.60 -5.34 11.52
CA HIS A 89 -9.72 -4.42 10.40
C HIS A 89 -9.01 -3.08 10.67
N GLN A 90 -9.25 -2.49 11.84
CA GLN A 90 -8.68 -1.22 12.24
C GLN A 90 -7.15 -1.30 12.29
N GLU A 91 -6.59 -2.21 13.09
CA GLU A 91 -5.14 -2.36 13.24
C GLU A 91 -4.47 -2.66 11.90
N SER A 92 -5.08 -3.49 11.05
CA SER A 92 -4.54 -3.76 9.70
C SER A 92 -4.52 -2.49 8.85
N LEU A 93 -5.63 -1.75 8.80
CA LEU A 93 -5.73 -0.51 8.01
C LEU A 93 -4.76 0.55 8.50
N PHE A 94 -4.68 0.77 9.82
CA PHE A 94 -3.77 1.77 10.41
C PHE A 94 -2.30 1.35 10.32
N PHE A 95 -2.01 0.05 10.29
CA PHE A 95 -0.66 -0.45 10.02
C PHE A 95 -0.23 -0.18 8.57
N VAL A 96 -1.09 -0.46 7.59
CA VAL A 96 -0.70 -0.34 6.16
C VAL A 96 -0.86 1.06 5.59
N LEU A 97 -1.78 1.87 6.11
CA LEU A 97 -2.09 3.18 5.54
C LEU A 97 -0.86 4.11 5.43
N PRO A 98 0.06 4.18 6.42
CA PRO A 98 1.24 5.01 6.29
C PRO A 98 2.19 4.58 5.17
N PHE A 99 2.33 3.27 4.94
CA PHE A 99 3.12 2.72 3.83
C PHE A 99 2.54 3.20 2.49
N PHE A 100 1.25 2.99 2.28
CA PHE A 100 0.57 3.46 1.07
C PHE A 100 0.60 4.99 0.95
N PHE A 101 0.46 5.73 2.04
CA PHE A 101 0.50 7.20 2.01
C PHE A 101 1.82 7.73 1.47
N VAL A 102 2.94 7.17 1.92
CA VAL A 102 4.30 7.58 1.49
C VAL A 102 4.60 7.12 0.06
N THR A 103 4.14 5.94 -0.34
CA THR A 103 4.44 5.36 -1.66
C THR A 103 3.47 5.78 -2.77
N THR A 104 2.39 6.49 -2.42
CA THR A 104 1.39 6.95 -3.39
C THR A 104 1.93 8.06 -4.27
N ALA A 105 1.93 7.83 -5.59
CA ALA A 105 2.05 8.90 -6.56
C ALA A 105 0.71 9.66 -6.65
N TRP A 106 0.57 10.71 -5.83
CA TRP A 106 -0.67 11.49 -5.65
C TRP A 106 -1.28 12.08 -6.93
N ASN A 107 -0.45 12.34 -7.95
CA ASN A 107 -0.89 12.81 -9.27
C ASN A 107 -1.21 11.65 -10.24
N SER A 108 -1.74 10.54 -9.75
CA SER A 108 -2.09 9.35 -10.52
C SER A 108 -3.31 8.64 -9.94
N GLY A 109 -3.78 7.57 -10.62
CA GLY A 109 -4.88 6.72 -10.13
C GLY A 109 -4.60 6.08 -8.76
N GLN A 110 -3.34 6.03 -8.33
CA GLN A 110 -2.95 5.56 -6.99
C GLN A 110 -3.59 6.34 -5.84
N SER A 111 -3.86 7.62 -6.04
CA SER A 111 -4.57 8.46 -5.06
C SER A 111 -5.96 7.91 -4.70
N VAL A 112 -6.66 7.28 -5.66
CA VAL A 112 -8.00 6.72 -5.44
C VAL A 112 -7.93 5.50 -4.52
N PHE A 113 -6.97 4.61 -4.74
CA PHE A 113 -6.80 3.43 -3.89
C PHE A 113 -6.42 3.82 -2.45
N THR A 114 -5.45 4.72 -2.29
CA THR A 114 -5.01 5.19 -0.97
C THR A 114 -6.11 5.99 -0.27
N GLY A 115 -6.86 6.81 -1.00
CA GLY A 115 -8.04 7.48 -0.48
C GLY A 115 -9.13 6.51 -0.02
N LEU A 116 -9.34 5.42 -0.75
CA LEU A 116 -10.26 4.34 -0.36
C LEU A 116 -9.80 3.65 0.93
N LEU A 117 -8.50 3.38 1.09
CA LEU A 117 -7.95 2.86 2.35
C LEU A 117 -8.11 3.85 3.51
N GLY A 118 -7.90 5.14 3.28
CA GLY A 118 -8.14 6.18 4.28
C GLY A 118 -9.60 6.24 4.71
N ALA A 119 -10.53 6.18 3.75
CA ALA A 119 -11.96 6.13 4.05
C ALA A 119 -12.34 4.84 4.81
N ALA A 120 -11.79 3.69 4.43
CA ALA A 120 -11.96 2.43 5.13
C ALA A 120 -11.45 2.51 6.59
N ALA A 121 -10.29 3.14 6.81
CA ALA A 121 -9.72 3.34 8.15
C ALA A 121 -10.59 4.27 9.01
N LEU A 122 -11.16 5.33 8.42
CA LEU A 122 -12.11 6.20 9.11
C LEU A 122 -13.40 5.45 9.47
N VAL A 123 -13.92 4.63 8.56
CA VAL A 123 -15.09 3.80 8.85
C VAL A 123 -14.80 2.78 9.95
N SER A 124 -13.59 2.21 10.01
CA SER A 124 -13.24 1.20 11.01
C SER A 124 -13.06 1.76 12.43
N ILE A 125 -12.64 3.01 12.59
CA ILE A 125 -12.49 3.64 13.92
C ILE A 125 -13.76 4.31 14.44
N ILE A 126 -14.72 4.65 13.56
CA ILE A 126 -15.96 5.34 13.95
C ILE A 126 -17.07 4.30 14.17
N ASP A 127 -17.30 3.92 15.43
CA ASP A 127 -18.27 2.87 15.80
C ASP A 127 -19.67 3.00 15.18
N PRO A 128 -20.31 4.20 15.13
CA PRO A 128 -21.59 4.32 14.46
C PRO A 128 -21.53 4.00 12.97
N LEU A 129 -20.44 4.34 12.28
CA LEU A 129 -20.26 4.02 10.86
C LEU A 129 -20.01 2.52 10.68
N TYR A 130 -19.12 1.94 11.51
CA TYR A 130 -18.81 0.52 11.43
C TYR A 130 -20.01 -0.36 11.78
N TYR A 131 -20.61 -0.20 12.95
CA TYR A 131 -21.63 -1.12 13.44
C TYR A 131 -23.04 -0.83 12.93
N LYS A 132 -23.42 0.45 12.71
CA LYS A 132 -24.80 0.78 12.31
C LYS A 132 -24.99 0.95 10.81
N TRP A 133 -23.95 1.36 10.08
CA TRP A 133 -24.06 1.61 8.64
C TRP A 133 -23.40 0.54 7.78
N LEU A 134 -22.18 0.13 8.12
CA LEU A 134 -21.39 -0.84 7.37
C LEU A 134 -21.79 -2.29 7.68
N ALA A 135 -21.66 -2.73 8.94
CA ALA A 135 -21.84 -4.12 9.35
C ALA A 135 -23.20 -4.73 8.99
N PRO A 136 -24.33 -3.99 9.03
CA PRO A 136 -25.63 -4.54 8.60
C PRO A 136 -25.70 -4.80 7.09
N LYS A 137 -24.87 -4.12 6.28
CA LYS A 137 -24.82 -4.27 4.82
C LYS A 137 -23.75 -5.28 4.44
N ARG A 138 -24.15 -6.54 4.27
CA ARG A 138 -23.26 -7.67 3.98
C ARG A 138 -22.26 -7.39 2.84
N SER A 139 -22.71 -6.84 1.72
CA SER A 139 -21.82 -6.55 0.57
C SER A 139 -20.74 -5.54 0.91
N LEU A 140 -21.07 -4.49 1.65
CA LEU A 140 -20.13 -3.44 2.03
C LEU A 140 -19.15 -3.94 3.11
N PHE A 141 -19.64 -4.74 4.06
CA PHE A 141 -18.80 -5.41 5.03
C PHE A 141 -17.79 -6.36 4.35
N LEU A 142 -18.24 -7.18 3.39
CA LEU A 142 -17.35 -8.04 2.59
C LEU A 142 -16.36 -7.21 1.77
N ALA A 143 -16.78 -6.11 1.17
CA ALA A 143 -15.89 -5.22 0.43
C ALA A 143 -14.78 -4.64 1.33
N LEU A 144 -15.13 -4.13 2.53
CA LEU A 144 -14.14 -3.66 3.50
C LEU A 144 -13.20 -4.79 3.92
N HIS A 145 -13.76 -5.95 4.25
CA HIS A 145 -13.02 -7.11 4.72
C HIS A 145 -11.98 -7.57 3.68
N THR A 146 -12.42 -7.78 2.43
CA THR A 146 -11.55 -8.19 1.32
C THR A 146 -10.53 -7.11 0.98
N LEU A 147 -10.92 -5.82 0.95
CA LEU A 147 -9.98 -4.70 0.73
C LEU A 147 -8.90 -4.65 1.80
N THR A 148 -9.27 -4.82 3.07
CA THR A 148 -8.33 -4.76 4.18
C THR A 148 -7.34 -5.92 4.14
N LEU A 149 -7.83 -7.15 3.90
CA LEU A 149 -6.97 -8.32 3.71
C LEU A 149 -6.00 -8.11 2.54
N PHE A 150 -6.52 -7.62 1.42
CA PHE A 150 -5.71 -7.34 0.23
C PHE A 150 -4.60 -6.34 0.53
N ALA A 151 -4.91 -5.21 1.16
CA ALA A 151 -3.92 -4.20 1.54
C ALA A 151 -2.90 -4.71 2.58
N ALA A 152 -3.36 -5.51 3.55
CA ALA A 152 -2.51 -6.19 4.53
C ALA A 152 -1.50 -7.12 3.84
N LEU A 153 -1.95 -7.94 2.89
CA LEU A 153 -1.09 -8.86 2.14
C LEU A 153 -0.08 -8.12 1.25
N LEU A 154 -0.51 -7.05 0.55
CA LEU A 154 0.38 -6.23 -0.27
C LEU A 154 1.55 -5.62 0.52
N THR A 155 1.35 -5.36 1.81
CA THR A 155 2.39 -4.81 2.69
C THR A 155 3.19 -5.92 3.35
N ALA A 156 2.53 -6.98 3.82
CA ALA A 156 3.17 -8.04 4.61
C ALA A 156 4.01 -9.00 3.75
N LEU A 157 3.56 -9.35 2.55
CA LEU A 157 4.22 -10.35 1.70
C LEU A 157 5.65 -9.94 1.29
N PRO A 158 5.92 -8.71 0.79
CA PRO A 158 7.29 -8.29 0.50
C PRO A 158 8.18 -8.23 1.75
N ILE A 159 7.61 -7.92 2.92
CA ILE A 159 8.38 -7.78 4.17
C ILE A 159 8.78 -9.15 4.75
N ILE A 160 7.88 -10.13 4.69
CA ILE A 160 8.08 -11.44 5.34
C ILE A 160 8.74 -12.44 4.38
N LEU A 161 8.28 -12.45 3.12
CA LEU A 161 8.67 -13.44 2.12
C LEU A 161 9.63 -12.89 1.06
N HIS A 162 9.97 -11.60 1.11
CA HIS A 162 10.87 -10.94 0.15
C HIS A 162 10.39 -11.02 -1.30
N LEU A 163 9.08 -11.11 -1.49
CA LEU A 163 8.46 -11.19 -2.80
C LEU A 163 8.44 -9.82 -3.47
N THR A 164 8.67 -9.81 -4.79
CA THR A 164 8.54 -8.60 -5.62
C THR A 164 7.15 -7.98 -5.47
N THR A 165 7.02 -6.72 -5.87
CA THR A 165 5.72 -6.03 -5.87
C THR A 165 4.72 -6.76 -6.76
N ALA A 166 5.17 -7.25 -7.92
CA ALA A 166 4.34 -8.02 -8.86
C ALA A 166 3.86 -9.36 -8.28
N GLU A 167 4.74 -10.14 -7.65
CA GLU A 167 4.40 -11.41 -7.01
C GLU A 167 3.45 -11.21 -5.83
N SER A 168 3.76 -10.23 -4.98
CA SER A 168 2.93 -9.87 -3.83
C SER A 168 1.53 -9.44 -4.27
N TYR A 169 1.42 -8.68 -5.36
CA TYR A 169 0.13 -8.29 -5.93
C TYR A 169 -0.69 -9.49 -6.40
N LYS A 170 -0.06 -10.39 -7.18
CA LYS A 170 -0.71 -11.61 -7.70
C LYS A 170 -1.21 -12.50 -6.57
N LEU A 171 -0.39 -12.73 -5.55
CA LEU A 171 -0.77 -13.53 -4.38
C LEU A 171 -1.83 -12.84 -3.55
N ALA A 172 -1.70 -11.54 -3.27
CA ALA A 172 -2.69 -10.79 -2.50
C ALA A 172 -4.06 -10.82 -3.19
N LEU A 173 -4.11 -10.57 -4.50
CA LEU A 173 -5.34 -10.63 -5.29
C LEU A 173 -5.90 -12.06 -5.29
N GLY A 174 -5.07 -13.07 -5.55
CA GLY A 174 -5.48 -14.46 -5.57
C GLY A 174 -6.06 -14.94 -4.24
N VAL A 175 -5.39 -14.65 -3.12
CA VAL A 175 -5.83 -15.01 -1.77
C VAL A 175 -7.11 -14.26 -1.39
N ALA A 176 -7.17 -12.95 -1.62
CA ALA A 176 -8.36 -12.14 -1.33
C ALA A 176 -9.58 -12.65 -2.14
N MET A 177 -9.38 -12.99 -3.41
CA MET A 177 -10.42 -13.57 -4.26
C MET A 177 -10.84 -14.95 -3.75
N ALA A 178 -9.89 -15.87 -3.51
CA ALA A 178 -10.19 -17.22 -3.04
C ALA A 178 -10.99 -17.21 -1.73
N LEU A 179 -10.59 -16.37 -0.77
CA LEU A 179 -11.28 -16.24 0.52
C LEU A 179 -12.61 -15.50 0.44
N SER A 180 -12.85 -14.71 -0.62
CA SER A 180 -14.16 -14.08 -0.86
C SER A 180 -15.22 -15.07 -1.37
N ILE A 181 -14.82 -16.18 -2.01
CA ILE A 181 -15.74 -17.13 -2.66
C ILE A 181 -16.74 -17.73 -1.67
N PRO A 182 -16.37 -18.28 -0.50
CA PRO A 182 -17.35 -18.83 0.45
C PRO A 182 -18.37 -17.77 0.91
N SER A 183 -17.90 -16.55 1.12
CA SER A 183 -18.73 -15.43 1.55
C SER A 183 -19.73 -15.00 0.48
N LEU A 184 -19.32 -14.97 -0.80
CA LEU A 184 -20.16 -14.71 -1.97
C LEU A 184 -21.14 -15.88 -2.24
N ALA A 185 -20.68 -17.11 -2.07
CA ALA A 185 -21.46 -18.33 -2.26
C ALA A 185 -22.70 -18.36 -1.35
N VAL A 186 -22.55 -17.95 -0.08
CA VAL A 186 -23.68 -17.84 0.86
C VAL A 186 -24.63 -16.69 0.50
N SER A 187 -24.18 -15.68 -0.24
CA SER A 187 -25.00 -14.56 -0.70
C SER A 187 -25.78 -14.85 -1.98
N LEU A 188 -25.48 -15.94 -2.68
CA LEU A 188 -26.06 -16.28 -3.98
C LEU A 188 -26.93 -17.55 -3.88
N PRO A 189 -27.99 -17.68 -4.68
CA PRO A 189 -28.84 -18.86 -4.69
C PRO A 189 -28.18 -20.02 -5.45
N LEU A 190 -27.19 -20.69 -4.83
CA LEU A 190 -26.37 -21.77 -5.42
C LEU A 190 -27.11 -23.11 -5.66
N ARG A 191 -28.44 -23.10 -5.61
CA ARG A 191 -29.28 -24.28 -5.94
C ARG A 191 -29.53 -24.45 -7.44
N SER A 192 -29.10 -23.49 -8.26
CA SER A 192 -29.33 -23.47 -9.71
C SER A 192 -28.03 -23.23 -10.47
N VAL A 193 -27.97 -23.71 -11.72
CA VAL A 193 -26.85 -23.42 -12.65
C VAL A 193 -26.64 -21.91 -12.81
N LYS A 194 -27.73 -21.12 -12.81
CA LYS A 194 -27.67 -19.66 -12.86
C LYS A 194 -26.94 -19.06 -11.65
N GLY A 195 -27.14 -19.61 -10.45
CA GLY A 195 -26.44 -19.18 -9.24
C GLY A 195 -24.93 -19.42 -9.31
N TRP A 196 -24.52 -20.59 -9.82
CA TRP A 196 -23.11 -20.91 -10.06
C TRP A 196 -22.49 -20.02 -11.15
N ALA A 197 -23.21 -19.79 -12.25
CA ALA A 197 -22.77 -18.87 -13.30
C ALA A 197 -22.61 -17.43 -12.77
N MET A 198 -23.52 -16.98 -11.89
CA MET A 198 -23.41 -15.67 -11.25
C MET A 198 -22.21 -15.58 -10.30
N LEU A 199 -21.96 -16.61 -9.48
CA LEU A 199 -20.79 -16.65 -8.60
C LEU A 199 -19.49 -16.55 -9.40
N LEU A 200 -19.35 -17.39 -10.44
CA LEU A 200 -18.18 -17.37 -11.32
C LEU A 200 -18.06 -16.03 -12.05
N GLY A 201 -19.16 -15.50 -12.57
CA GLY A 201 -19.18 -14.22 -13.27
C GLY A 201 -18.76 -13.05 -12.39
N VAL A 202 -19.29 -12.95 -11.16
CA VAL A 202 -18.92 -11.90 -10.20
C VAL A 202 -17.47 -12.05 -9.76
N THR A 203 -17.03 -13.27 -9.45
CA THR A 203 -15.65 -13.56 -9.05
C THR A 203 -14.68 -13.19 -10.17
N ALA A 204 -14.98 -13.58 -11.41
CA ALA A 204 -14.18 -13.22 -12.58
C ALA A 204 -14.19 -11.71 -12.83
N ALA A 205 -15.33 -11.04 -12.70
CA ALA A 205 -15.44 -9.60 -12.88
C ALA A 205 -14.58 -8.83 -11.86
N ILE A 206 -14.61 -9.20 -10.58
CA ILE A 206 -13.79 -8.58 -9.53
C ILE A 206 -12.30 -8.88 -9.78
N GLY A 207 -11.95 -10.13 -10.09
CA GLY A 207 -10.56 -10.51 -10.41
C GLY A 207 -10.00 -9.75 -11.62
N CYS A 208 -10.78 -9.65 -12.70
CA CYS A 208 -10.44 -8.87 -13.88
C CYS A 208 -10.30 -7.38 -13.56
N ALA A 209 -11.22 -6.80 -12.80
CA ALA A 209 -11.12 -5.40 -12.36
C ALA A 209 -9.85 -5.17 -11.53
N GLY A 210 -9.56 -6.05 -10.57
CA GLY A 210 -8.33 -6.01 -9.78
C GLY A 210 -7.08 -6.12 -10.65
N TRP A 211 -7.08 -6.98 -11.67
CA TRP A 211 -5.94 -7.11 -12.59
C TRP A 211 -5.72 -5.87 -13.47
N LEU A 212 -6.80 -5.31 -14.00
CA LEU A 212 -6.75 -4.13 -14.87
C LEU A 212 -6.38 -2.85 -14.09
N LEU A 213 -6.81 -2.75 -12.84
CA LEU A 213 -6.54 -1.62 -11.96
C LEU A 213 -5.23 -1.76 -11.16
N ARG A 214 -4.39 -2.76 -11.43
CA ARG A 214 -3.15 -3.01 -10.67
C ARG A 214 -2.21 -1.80 -10.58
N SER A 215 -2.12 -1.00 -11.64
CA SER A 215 -1.28 0.20 -11.67
C SER A 215 -1.81 1.33 -10.77
N TRP A 216 -3.07 1.25 -10.33
CA TRP A 216 -3.67 2.17 -9.36
C TRP A 216 -3.40 1.75 -7.92
N VAL A 217 -2.68 0.66 -7.68
CA VAL A 217 -2.26 0.27 -6.34
C VAL A 217 -0.82 0.75 -6.15
N PRO A 218 -0.51 1.59 -5.14
CA PRO A 218 0.87 1.96 -4.85
C PRO A 218 1.71 0.74 -4.46
N PRO A 219 3.02 0.73 -4.78
CA PRO A 219 3.92 -0.30 -4.29
C PRO A 219 4.18 -0.08 -2.79
N ALA A 220 3.54 -0.87 -1.91
CA ALA A 220 3.48 -0.60 -0.47
C ALA A 220 4.85 -0.41 0.21
N THR A 221 5.90 -1.07 -0.29
CA THR A 221 7.22 -1.11 0.36
C THR A 221 8.33 -0.40 -0.43
N LEU A 222 8.01 0.26 -1.55
CA LEU A 222 8.98 0.95 -2.40
C LEU A 222 8.71 2.45 -2.42
N TRP A 223 9.63 3.24 -1.88
CA TRP A 223 9.59 4.70 -1.98
C TRP A 223 10.94 5.28 -2.39
N MET A 224 10.91 6.46 -2.99
CA MET A 224 12.13 7.17 -3.38
C MET A 224 12.67 7.96 -2.19
N THR A 225 13.97 7.82 -1.92
CA THR A 225 14.70 8.61 -0.91
C THR A 225 15.38 9.82 -1.54
N GLU A 226 15.83 9.68 -2.79
CA GLU A 226 16.54 10.73 -3.53
C GLU A 226 16.21 10.65 -5.02
N VAL A 227 16.12 11.80 -5.67
CA VAL A 227 15.96 11.93 -7.12
C VAL A 227 16.82 13.06 -7.64
N ALA A 228 17.44 12.84 -8.81
CA ALA A 228 18.13 13.91 -9.50
C ALA A 228 18.09 13.69 -11.01
N ILE A 229 17.84 14.77 -11.75
CA ILE A 229 18.21 14.86 -13.16
C ILE A 229 19.52 15.62 -13.24
N SER A 230 20.59 15.00 -13.72
CA SER A 230 21.91 15.64 -13.73
C SER A 230 22.68 15.39 -15.01
N THR A 231 23.60 16.30 -15.36
CA THR A 231 24.54 16.12 -16.47
C THR A 231 25.78 15.33 -16.05
N GLN A 232 25.97 15.10 -14.75
CA GLN A 232 27.15 14.47 -14.19
C GLN A 232 26.75 13.40 -13.18
N LEU A 233 27.57 12.34 -13.13
CA LEU A 233 27.49 11.29 -12.13
C LEU A 233 28.92 10.90 -11.74
N GLN A 234 29.32 11.21 -10.52
CA GLN A 234 30.65 10.88 -9.98
C GLN A 234 30.48 9.95 -8.79
N ASP A 235 31.24 8.85 -8.74
CA ASP A 235 31.20 7.88 -7.65
C ASP A 235 29.78 7.40 -7.24
N ARG A 236 28.89 7.24 -8.22
CA ARG A 236 27.47 6.87 -8.03
C ARG A 236 26.69 7.89 -7.19
N THR A 237 27.08 9.16 -7.27
CA THR A 237 26.36 10.32 -6.74
C THR A 237 26.07 11.28 -7.89
N PRO A 238 24.82 11.77 -8.02
CA PRO A 238 24.49 12.76 -9.04
C PRO A 238 25.12 14.11 -8.69
N GLY A 239 25.34 14.94 -9.72
CA GLY A 239 25.53 16.38 -9.50
C GLY A 239 24.21 17.06 -9.13
N ASP A 240 24.14 18.38 -9.33
CA ASP A 240 22.93 19.16 -9.04
C ASP A 240 21.68 18.62 -9.76
N ASP A 241 20.53 18.67 -9.08
CA ASP A 241 19.23 18.30 -9.63
C ASP A 241 18.67 19.43 -10.51
N LEU A 242 18.69 19.20 -11.82
CA LEU A 242 18.30 20.17 -12.83
C LEU A 242 16.80 20.09 -13.12
N LYS A 243 16.07 21.19 -12.83
CA LYS A 243 14.67 21.36 -13.26
C LYS A 243 14.52 21.93 -14.66
N GLN A 244 15.56 22.61 -15.14
CA GLN A 244 15.64 23.16 -16.48
C GLN A 244 16.99 22.79 -17.11
N VAL A 245 16.97 22.39 -18.37
CA VAL A 245 18.15 21.97 -19.13
C VAL A 245 18.09 22.60 -20.51
N SER A 246 19.17 23.22 -20.98
CA SER A 246 19.20 23.73 -22.35
C SER A 246 19.31 22.60 -23.38
N ALA A 247 18.73 22.79 -24.56
CA ALA A 247 18.87 21.83 -25.67
C ALA A 247 20.34 21.61 -26.05
N ALA A 248 21.21 22.60 -25.85
CA ALA A 248 22.65 22.48 -26.06
C ALA A 248 23.31 21.52 -25.05
N GLN A 249 23.04 21.68 -23.75
CA GLN A 249 23.55 20.79 -22.69
C GLN A 249 23.06 19.34 -22.88
N LEU A 250 21.80 19.19 -23.28
CA LEU A 250 21.19 17.90 -23.58
C LEU A 250 21.94 17.16 -24.70
N ARG A 251 22.30 17.87 -25.78
CA ARG A 251 23.01 17.30 -26.95
C ARG A 251 24.49 17.04 -26.70
N SER A 252 25.15 17.77 -25.80
CA SER A 252 26.59 17.63 -25.57
C SER A 252 26.97 16.40 -24.75
N GLY A 253 26.16 16.06 -23.74
CA GLY A 253 26.51 15.01 -22.77
C GLY A 253 25.36 14.10 -22.34
N GLY A 254 24.15 14.35 -22.83
CA GLY A 254 22.96 13.65 -22.36
C GLY A 254 22.58 14.00 -20.92
N LEU A 255 21.69 13.21 -20.33
CA LEU A 255 21.24 13.37 -18.94
C LEU A 255 21.21 12.03 -18.22
N TYR A 256 21.62 12.07 -16.96
CA TYR A 256 21.42 11.02 -15.98
C TYR A 256 20.08 11.26 -15.28
N ALA A 257 19.25 10.22 -15.25
CA ALA A 257 18.13 10.13 -14.31
C ALA A 257 18.56 9.23 -13.17
N TYR A 258 18.88 9.81 -12.02
CA TYR A 258 19.30 9.12 -10.82
C TYR A 258 18.14 8.97 -9.85
N THR A 259 18.03 7.79 -9.26
CA THR A 259 17.00 7.43 -8.29
C THR A 259 17.60 6.60 -7.17
N ALA A 260 17.34 6.98 -5.92
CA ALA A 260 17.57 6.13 -4.76
C ALA A 260 16.22 5.63 -4.25
N ILE A 261 16.06 4.31 -4.16
CA ILE A 261 14.79 3.66 -3.82
C ILE A 261 14.99 2.83 -2.56
N ASN A 262 14.24 3.13 -1.51
CA ASN A 262 14.20 2.28 -0.34
C ASN A 262 13.34 1.04 -0.61
N ALA A 263 13.84 -0.11 -0.18
CA ALA A 263 13.20 -1.41 -0.33
C ALA A 263 13.53 -2.29 0.89
N PRO A 264 12.63 -3.18 1.32
CA PRO A 264 12.90 -4.17 2.35
C PRO A 264 14.17 -4.97 2.05
N ARG A 265 14.91 -5.32 3.10
CA ARG A 265 16.12 -6.16 2.96
C ARG A 265 15.78 -7.48 2.28
N GLY A 266 16.55 -7.89 1.28
CA GLY A 266 16.36 -9.18 0.60
C GLY A 266 15.36 -9.14 -0.56
N LEU A 267 14.67 -8.02 -0.78
CA LEU A 267 13.86 -7.82 -1.97
C LEU A 267 14.77 -7.67 -3.20
N ASP A 268 14.46 -8.40 -4.27
CA ASP A 268 15.01 -8.20 -5.61
C ASP A 268 13.86 -7.73 -6.50
N GLU A 269 13.95 -6.55 -7.09
CA GLU A 269 12.85 -5.94 -7.85
C GLU A 269 13.38 -5.41 -9.19
N ARG A 270 12.63 -5.69 -10.25
CA ARG A 270 12.84 -5.04 -11.54
C ARG A 270 12.00 -3.78 -11.63
N ILE A 271 12.68 -2.67 -11.87
CA ILE A 271 12.05 -1.37 -12.12
C ILE A 271 12.35 -0.88 -13.53
N TYR A 272 11.60 0.14 -13.94
CA TYR A 272 11.76 0.78 -15.24
C TYR A 272 11.89 2.29 -15.08
N HIS A 273 12.93 2.87 -15.67
CA HIS A 273 12.96 4.29 -15.99
C HIS A 273 12.27 4.50 -17.33
N VAL A 274 11.06 5.03 -17.29
CA VAL A 274 10.25 5.37 -18.47
C VAL A 274 10.38 6.86 -18.76
N TRP A 275 11.12 7.18 -19.81
CA TRP A 275 11.31 8.54 -20.28
C TRP A 275 10.09 8.97 -21.10
N LYS A 276 9.54 10.13 -20.76
CA LYS A 276 8.41 10.72 -21.46
C LYS A 276 8.75 12.11 -21.95
N PHE A 277 8.45 12.36 -23.22
CA PHE A 277 8.55 13.68 -23.84
C PHE A 277 7.15 14.17 -24.20
N ASN A 278 6.75 15.34 -23.69
CA ASN A 278 5.43 15.93 -23.90
C ASN A 278 4.25 14.97 -23.65
N GLY A 279 4.42 14.04 -22.69
CA GLY A 279 3.41 13.06 -22.31
C GLY A 279 3.45 11.74 -23.08
N GLN A 280 4.27 11.63 -24.12
CA GLN A 280 4.49 10.38 -24.87
C GLN A 280 5.71 9.63 -24.34
N GLU A 281 5.60 8.31 -24.20
CA GLU A 281 6.74 7.45 -23.84
C GLU A 281 7.71 7.36 -25.02
N VAL A 282 8.98 7.68 -24.78
CA VAL A 282 10.04 7.64 -25.81
C VAL A 282 11.06 6.56 -25.55
N ASP A 283 11.30 6.21 -24.28
CA ASP A 283 12.15 5.08 -23.90
C ASP A 283 11.66 4.42 -22.62
N ARG A 284 11.98 3.13 -22.49
CA ARG A 284 11.76 2.32 -21.30
C ARG A 284 13.01 1.49 -21.05
N ILE A 285 13.68 1.74 -19.93
CA ILE A 285 14.94 1.10 -19.58
C ILE A 285 14.74 0.32 -18.28
N ALA A 286 14.98 -1.00 -18.32
CA ALA A 286 14.90 -1.87 -17.15
C ALA A 286 16.14 -1.74 -16.27
N LEU A 287 15.95 -1.77 -14.96
CA LEU A 287 16.99 -1.74 -13.93
C LEU A 287 16.61 -2.74 -12.84
N ASP A 288 17.56 -3.54 -12.39
CA ASP A 288 17.34 -4.46 -11.26
C ASP A 288 17.86 -3.80 -9.97
N ILE A 289 17.03 -3.77 -8.92
CA ILE A 289 17.33 -3.18 -7.62
C ILE A 289 17.33 -4.26 -6.52
N HIS A 290 18.29 -4.17 -5.60
CA HIS A 290 18.42 -5.12 -4.49
C HIS A 290 18.28 -4.37 -3.15
N GLY A 291 17.29 -4.75 -2.35
CA GLY A 291 16.95 -4.07 -1.09
C GLY A 291 17.91 -4.35 0.07
N GLY A 292 17.85 -3.50 1.11
CA GLY A 292 18.60 -3.71 2.37
C GLY A 292 19.68 -2.67 2.72
N ARG A 293 19.76 -1.54 2.01
CA ARG A 293 20.61 -0.39 2.39
C ARG A 293 19.76 0.74 2.98
N LYS A 294 20.24 1.39 4.05
CA LYS A 294 19.54 2.50 4.71
C LYS A 294 19.28 3.69 3.79
N GLU A 295 20.21 4.00 2.89
CA GLU A 295 20.10 5.11 1.94
C GLU A 295 19.22 4.79 0.72
N GLY A 296 18.71 3.55 0.63
CA GLY A 296 18.08 3.02 -0.57
C GLY A 296 19.08 2.49 -1.58
N TYR A 297 18.58 1.77 -2.59
CA TYR A 297 19.36 1.29 -3.71
C TYR A 297 19.42 2.37 -4.79
N ARG A 298 20.64 2.69 -5.22
CA ARG A 298 20.92 3.73 -6.21
C ARG A 298 20.86 3.12 -7.61
N ALA A 299 19.95 3.59 -8.43
CA ALA A 299 19.81 3.23 -9.83
C ALA A 299 19.90 4.50 -10.69
N TRP A 300 20.48 4.39 -11.88
CA TRP A 300 20.51 5.51 -12.81
C TRP A 300 20.43 5.04 -14.25
N THR A 301 19.90 5.90 -15.12
CA THR A 301 19.98 5.73 -16.57
C THR A 301 20.62 6.94 -17.20
N HIS A 302 21.56 6.72 -18.11
CA HIS A 302 22.17 7.78 -18.91
C HIS A 302 21.51 7.79 -20.28
N LYS A 303 20.66 8.78 -20.54
CA LYS A 303 20.08 8.98 -21.86
C LYS A 303 20.97 9.92 -22.65
N GLN A 304 21.48 9.44 -23.79
CA GLN A 304 22.31 10.24 -24.70
C GLN A 304 21.58 10.58 -25.99
N ASN A 305 20.75 9.67 -26.50
CA ASN A 305 20.04 9.86 -27.75
C ASN A 305 18.71 10.58 -27.53
N PHE A 306 18.68 11.89 -27.73
CA PHE A 306 17.47 12.71 -27.63
C PHE A 306 16.94 13.10 -29.01
N PRO A 307 15.62 13.25 -29.20
CA PRO A 307 15.05 13.72 -30.46
C PRO A 307 15.63 15.08 -30.90
N PRO A 308 15.74 15.36 -32.22
CA PRO A 308 16.27 16.64 -32.69
C PRO A 308 15.55 17.86 -32.11
N ASP A 309 14.22 17.81 -32.04
CA ASP A 309 13.38 18.74 -31.31
C ASP A 309 13.06 18.19 -29.92
N SER A 310 13.92 18.51 -28.95
CA SER A 310 13.79 18.08 -27.56
C SER A 310 13.21 19.15 -26.64
N VAL A 311 12.85 20.32 -27.15
CA VAL A 311 12.33 21.43 -26.34
C VAL A 311 10.94 21.07 -25.81
N GLY A 312 10.73 21.25 -24.51
CA GLY A 312 9.44 20.98 -23.88
C GLY A 312 9.54 20.21 -22.57
N ARG A 313 8.44 19.55 -22.20
CA ARG A 313 8.29 18.92 -20.89
C ARG A 313 8.80 17.49 -20.93
N TRP A 314 9.72 17.18 -20.04
CA TRP A 314 10.26 15.85 -19.86
C TRP A 314 9.92 15.28 -18.50
N GLN A 315 9.70 13.98 -18.47
CA GLN A 315 9.45 13.23 -17.24
C GLN A 315 10.19 11.91 -17.29
N VAL A 316 10.70 11.47 -16.15
CA VAL A 316 11.16 10.09 -15.97
C VAL A 316 10.27 9.47 -14.90
N ARG A 317 9.43 8.52 -15.31
CA ARG A 317 8.61 7.74 -14.39
C ARG A 317 9.38 6.50 -13.98
N VAL A 318 9.44 6.25 -12.68
CA VAL A 318 10.00 5.02 -12.12
C VAL A 318 8.83 4.08 -11.87
N LEU A 319 8.80 2.96 -12.57
CA LEU A 319 7.70 1.99 -12.51
C LEU A 319 8.20 0.62 -12.04
N THR A 320 7.35 -0.15 -11.36
CA THR A 320 7.55 -1.59 -11.17
C THR A 320 7.28 -2.36 -12.47
N GLU A 321 7.62 -3.65 -12.50
CA GLU A 321 7.28 -4.59 -13.59
C GLU A 321 5.81 -4.50 -14.02
N ASP A 322 4.88 -4.50 -13.06
CA ASP A 322 3.44 -4.48 -13.33
C ASP A 322 2.87 -3.07 -13.57
N GLY A 323 3.73 -2.04 -13.65
CA GLY A 323 3.37 -0.67 -14.04
C GLY A 323 2.89 0.22 -12.90
N GLN A 324 3.14 -0.15 -11.65
CA GLN A 324 2.87 0.71 -10.50
C GLN A 324 3.94 1.80 -10.42
N VAL A 325 3.52 3.03 -10.17
CA VAL A 325 4.45 4.17 -10.06
C VAL A 325 5.12 4.13 -8.68
N ILE A 326 6.45 4.20 -8.67
CA ILE A 326 7.26 4.43 -7.47
C ILE A 326 7.52 5.93 -7.30
N GLY A 327 7.79 6.64 -8.40
CA GLY A 327 7.83 8.10 -8.43
C GLY A 327 8.09 8.71 -9.81
N VAL A 328 8.16 10.03 -9.87
CA VAL A 328 8.23 10.79 -11.14
C VAL A 328 9.16 11.98 -11.02
N LEU A 329 10.23 11.97 -11.81
CA LEU A 329 11.13 13.10 -12.01
C LEU A 329 10.57 13.96 -13.14
N ARG A 330 10.68 15.29 -13.02
CA ARG A 330 10.19 16.25 -14.02
C ARG A 330 11.24 17.32 -14.25
N PHE A 331 11.49 17.63 -15.52
CA PHE A 331 12.36 18.72 -15.94
C PHE A 331 11.85 19.29 -17.27
N ASN A 332 12.25 20.52 -17.58
CA ASN A 332 11.92 21.16 -18.85
C ASN A 332 13.19 21.37 -19.67
N VAL A 333 13.11 21.13 -20.97
CA VAL A 333 14.17 21.47 -21.91
C VAL A 333 13.82 22.78 -22.59
N THR A 334 14.73 23.76 -22.54
CA THR A 334 14.56 25.10 -23.12
C THR A 334 15.55 25.32 -24.26
N ASP A 335 15.20 26.21 -25.17
CA ASP A 335 16.04 26.53 -26.34
C ASP A 335 17.27 27.39 -25.97
N SER A 336 17.16 28.16 -24.88
CA SER A 336 18.24 29.00 -24.35
C SER A 336 18.81 28.43 -23.04
N ALA A 337 20.11 28.58 -22.86
CA ALA A 337 20.76 28.49 -21.55
C ALA A 337 20.28 29.70 -20.73
N GLN A 338 19.10 29.57 -20.11
CA GLN A 338 18.59 30.59 -19.23
C GLN A 338 19.50 30.60 -18.01
N THR A 339 20.40 31.57 -18.00
CA THR A 339 21.34 31.83 -16.92
C THR A 339 20.49 32.21 -15.71
N ASP A 340 20.48 31.36 -14.68
CA ASP A 340 19.92 31.71 -13.38
C ASP A 340 20.62 32.98 -12.89
N ASN A 341 19.91 34.10 -12.95
CA ASN A 341 20.28 35.30 -12.23
C ASN A 341 19.54 35.22 -10.88
N PRO A 342 20.24 34.99 -9.76
CA PRO A 342 19.58 34.97 -8.46
C PRO A 342 19.13 36.39 -8.11
N LYS A 343 17.88 36.50 -7.63
CA LYS A 343 17.43 37.66 -6.84
C LYS A 343 17.41 37.29 -5.37
#